data_AF-A0A532AHB3-F1
#
_entry.id   AF-A0A532AHB3-F1
#
_cell.length_a   1.000
_cell.length_b   1.000
_cell.length_c   1.000
_cell.angle_alpha   90.00
_cell.angle_beta   90.00
_cell.angle_gamma   90.00
#
_symmetry.space_group_name_H-M   'P 1'
#
loop_
_entity.id
_entity.type
_entity.pdbx_description
1 polymer ?
#
loop_
_entity_poly.entity_id
_entity_poly.type
_entity_poly.pdbx_seq_one_letter_code
_entity_poly.pdbx_strand_id
1 'polypeptide(L)'
;LAAAHALMKAGVPTLVLEKESRLAEPWHRRHQRLHLNTHRDLSTLPGVGYPAGTPAFPHKSAVIRHLNDFSQAHGLPIAFGVAVEEITFDGDHWT
;
A
#
# COMPACT_ATOMS: atom_id res chain seq x y z
N LEU A 1 -2.76 -1.15 2.76
CA LEU A 1 -1.63 -0.72 3.61
C LEU A 1 -2.05 0.20 4.75
N ALA A 2 -2.58 1.40 4.50
CA ALA A 2 -2.98 2.34 5.57
C ALA A 2 -4.00 1.74 6.56
N ALA A 3 -5.01 1.02 6.06
CA ALA A 3 -5.97 0.30 6.90
C ALA A 3 -5.28 -0.73 7.82
N ALA A 4 -4.39 -1.56 7.27
CA ALA A 4 -3.63 -2.54 8.04
C ALA A 4 -2.79 -1.89 9.14
N HIS A 5 -2.10 -0.77 8.83
CA HIS A 5 -1.37 -0.01 9.83
C HIS A 5 -2.28 0.50 10.96
N ALA A 6 -3.46 1.04 10.64
CA ALA A 6 -4.40 1.52 11.62
C ALA A 6 -4.95 0.38 12.51
N LEU A 7 -5.31 -0.77 11.92
CA LEU A 7 -5.76 -1.96 12.64
C LEU A 7 -4.69 -2.51 13.58
N MET A 8 -3.44 -2.60 13.11
CA MET A 8 -2.30 -3.01 13.93
C MET A 8 -2.08 -2.04 15.10
N LYS A 9 -2.18 -0.72 14.88
CA LYS A 9 -2.09 0.28 15.96
C LYS A 9 -3.22 0.16 16.98
N ALA A 10 -4.38 -0.34 16.57
CA ALA A 10 -5.52 -0.60 17.44
C ALA A 10 -5.45 -1.98 18.14
N GLY A 11 -4.39 -2.77 17.90
CA GLY A 11 -4.23 -4.11 18.48
C GLY A 11 -5.08 -5.19 17.81
N VAL A 12 -5.64 -4.92 16.62
CA VAL A 12 -6.45 -5.89 15.88
C VAL A 12 -5.53 -6.83 15.08
N PRO A 13 -5.65 -8.17 15.25
CA PRO A 13 -4.94 -9.13 14.42
C PRO A 13 -5.22 -8.87 12.93
N THR A 14 -4.16 -8.71 12.14
CA THR A 14 -4.26 -8.22 10.76
C THR A 14 -3.40 -9.08 9.85
N LEU A 15 -3.91 -9.41 8.67
CA LEU A 15 -3.18 -9.98 7.54
C LEU A 15 -3.66 -9.29 6.26
N VAL A 16 -2.75 -8.93 5.38
CA VAL A 16 -3.07 -8.41 4.04
C VAL A 16 -2.81 -9.49 3.02
N LEU A 17 -3.84 -9.83 2.23
CA LEU A 17 -3.71 -10.74 1.09
C LEU A 17 -3.47 -9.91 -0.18
N GLU A 18 -2.38 -10.16 -0.87
CA GLU A 18 -2.01 -9.51 -2.12
C GLU A 18 -1.88 -10.57 -3.22
N LYS A 19 -2.61 -10.37 -4.32
CA LYS A 19 -2.63 -11.29 -5.45
C LYS A 19 -1.28 -11.38 -6.14
N GLU A 20 -0.59 -10.26 -6.27
CA GLU A 20 0.64 -10.15 -7.04
C GLU A 20 1.85 -10.56 -6.19
N SER A 21 2.99 -10.80 -6.81
CA SER A 21 4.22 -11.21 -6.11
C SER A 21 4.97 -10.06 -5.42
N ARG A 22 4.47 -8.83 -5.55
CA ARG A 22 5.06 -7.62 -4.98
C ARG A 22 4.02 -6.52 -4.77
N LEU A 23 4.36 -5.55 -3.92
CA LEU A 23 3.53 -4.37 -3.70
C LEU A 23 3.47 -3.44 -4.91
N ALA A 24 2.39 -2.65 -4.95
CA ALA A 24 2.19 -1.55 -5.89
C ALA A 24 2.14 -1.98 -7.36
N GLU A 25 1.77 -3.23 -7.66
CA GLU A 25 1.70 -3.72 -9.03
C GLU A 25 0.82 -2.86 -9.97
N PRO A 26 -0.32 -2.28 -9.54
CA PRO A 26 -1.07 -1.34 -10.37
C PRO A 26 -0.24 -0.13 -10.82
N TRP A 27 0.72 0.35 -10.00
CA TRP A 27 1.63 1.44 -10.37
C TRP A 27 2.73 0.97 -11.31
N HIS A 28 3.26 -0.26 -11.13
CA HIS A 28 4.23 -0.84 -12.05
C HIS A 28 3.69 -0.88 -13.48
N ARG A 29 2.43 -1.27 -13.66
CA ARG A 29 1.75 -1.40 -14.96
C ARG A 29 1.41 -0.08 -15.65
N ARG A 30 1.45 1.06 -14.95
CA ARG A 30 1.17 2.37 -15.58
C ARG A 30 2.24 2.77 -16.59
N HIS A 31 1.89 3.65 -17.52
CA HIS A 31 2.84 4.17 -18.51
C HIS A 31 4.08 4.81 -17.84
N GLN A 32 5.21 4.75 -18.54
CA GLN A 32 6.52 5.12 -17.98
C GLN A 32 6.67 6.60 -17.59
N ARG A 33 5.78 7.49 -18.06
CA ARG A 33 5.86 8.94 -17.79
C ARG A 33 4.85 9.42 -16.76
N LEU A 34 4.18 8.50 -16.06
CA LEU A 34 3.14 8.87 -15.10
C LEU A 34 3.73 9.63 -13.91
N HIS A 35 3.15 10.78 -13.62
CA HIS A 35 3.36 11.56 -12.41
C HIS A 35 2.01 11.75 -11.71
N LEU A 36 2.04 11.95 -10.40
CA LEU A 36 0.84 12.36 -9.66
C LEU A 36 0.38 13.75 -10.15
N ASN A 37 -0.92 13.97 -10.11
CA ASN A 37 -1.55 15.27 -10.33
C ASN A 37 -1.70 16.08 -9.02
N THR A 38 -1.39 15.47 -7.88
CA THR A 38 -1.44 16.07 -6.55
C THR A 38 -0.04 16.27 -6.00
N HIS A 39 0.12 17.29 -5.16
CA HIS A 39 1.41 17.57 -4.52
C HIS A 39 1.83 16.40 -3.62
N ARG A 40 3.14 16.12 -3.56
CA ARG A 40 3.71 15.03 -2.77
C ARG A 40 3.29 15.09 -1.30
N ASP A 41 3.21 16.29 -0.74
CA ASP A 41 2.87 16.51 0.69
C ASP A 41 1.40 16.15 0.99
N LEU A 42 0.52 16.24 -0.01
CA LEU A 42 -0.88 15.83 0.07
C LEU A 42 -1.09 14.35 -0.26
N SER A 43 -0.04 13.65 -0.71
CA SER A 43 -0.11 12.29 -1.24
C SER A 43 0.75 11.31 -0.43
N THR A 44 0.99 11.64 0.85
CA THR A 44 1.78 10.83 1.79
C THR A 44 0.92 9.79 2.50
N LEU A 45 1.59 8.80 3.11
CA LEU A 45 0.93 7.82 3.98
C LEU A 45 1.21 8.18 5.44
N PRO A 46 0.32 7.81 6.39
CA PRO A 46 0.47 8.23 7.78
C PRO A 46 1.84 7.86 8.37
N GLY A 47 2.62 8.84 8.84
CA GLY A 47 3.91 8.58 9.47
C GLY A 47 5.08 8.28 8.53
N VAL A 48 4.87 8.24 7.21
CA VAL A 48 5.93 8.10 6.21
C VAL A 48 5.76 9.19 5.15
N GLY A 49 6.77 10.04 5.03
CA GLY A 49 6.83 11.09 4.01
C GLY A 49 7.64 10.64 2.79
N TYR A 50 7.47 11.36 1.66
CA TYR A 50 8.37 11.16 0.53
C TYR A 50 9.81 11.55 0.90
N PRO A 51 10.82 10.83 0.40
CA PRO A 51 12.23 11.17 0.62
C PRO A 51 12.56 12.59 0.13
N ALA A 52 13.53 13.22 0.79
CA ALA A 52 14.07 14.51 0.36
C ALA A 52 14.52 14.45 -1.11
N GLY A 53 14.23 15.52 -1.86
CA GLY A 53 14.51 15.59 -3.31
C GLY A 53 13.45 14.97 -4.23
N THR A 54 12.41 14.30 -3.70
CA THR A 54 11.26 13.85 -4.53
C THR A 54 10.57 15.07 -5.17
N PRO A 55 10.28 15.09 -6.49
CA PRO A 55 9.59 16.23 -7.09
C PRO A 55 8.22 16.54 -6.46
N ALA A 56 7.77 17.79 -6.60
CA ALA A 56 6.45 18.25 -6.13
C ALA A 56 5.30 17.35 -6.62
N PHE A 57 5.42 16.83 -7.84
CA PHE A 57 4.51 15.86 -8.45
C PHE A 57 5.28 14.55 -8.69
N PRO A 58 5.23 13.58 -7.75
CA PRO A 58 6.05 12.39 -7.80
C PRO A 58 5.82 11.55 -9.05
N HIS A 59 6.90 11.05 -9.64
CA HIS A 59 6.84 10.01 -10.68
C HIS A 59 6.32 8.69 -10.07
N LYS A 60 5.71 7.81 -10.89
CA LYS A 60 5.19 6.51 -10.43
C LYS A 60 6.21 5.67 -9.64
N SER A 61 7.51 5.77 -9.95
CA SER A 61 8.55 5.03 -9.22
C SER A 61 8.72 5.53 -7.78
N ALA A 62 8.53 6.83 -7.53
CA ALA A 62 8.55 7.39 -6.18
C ALA A 62 7.33 6.93 -5.38
N VAL A 63 6.16 6.80 -6.01
CA VAL A 63 4.95 6.25 -5.37
C VAL A 63 5.13 4.77 -5.02
N ILE A 64 5.70 3.98 -5.93
CA ILE A 64 6.03 2.57 -5.67
C ILE A 64 6.99 2.44 -4.48
N ARG A 65 8.06 3.23 -4.47
CA ARG A 65 8.99 3.26 -3.34
C ARG A 65 8.28 3.63 -2.04
N HIS A 66 7.45 4.68 -2.07
CA HIS A 66 6.70 5.15 -0.91
C HIS A 66 5.81 4.07 -0.27
N LEU A 67 5.13 3.27 -1.10
CA LEU A 67 4.31 2.14 -0.63
C LEU A 67 5.14 1.03 0.01
N ASN A 68 6.32 0.74 -0.54
CA ASN A 68 7.24 -0.26 0.01
C ASN A 68 7.89 0.22 1.31
N ASP A 69 8.38 1.47 1.34
CA ASP A 69 8.96 2.10 2.53
C ASP A 69 7.94 2.13 3.67
N PHE A 70 6.66 2.44 3.38
CA PHE A 70 5.58 2.38 4.37
C PHE A 70 5.33 0.97 4.90
N SER A 71 5.31 -0.04 4.02
CA SER A 71 5.13 -1.43 4.43
C SER A 71 6.26 -1.91 5.33
N GLN A 72 7.50 -1.56 4.98
CA GLN A 72 8.69 -1.92 5.75
C GLN A 72 8.74 -1.21 7.09
N ALA A 73 8.50 0.10 7.12
CA ALA A 73 8.56 0.93 8.33
C ALA A 73 7.57 0.47 9.41
N HIS A 74 6.44 -0.13 8.99
CA HIS A 74 5.41 -0.60 9.90
C HIS A 74 5.32 -2.12 10.02
N GLY A 75 6.24 -2.87 9.39
CA GLY A 75 6.26 -4.33 9.44
C GLY A 75 4.93 -4.97 9.06
N LEU A 76 4.28 -4.47 8.00
CA LEU A 76 2.94 -4.94 7.64
C LEU A 76 2.97 -6.43 7.26
N PRO A 77 2.04 -7.25 7.80
CA PRO A 77 1.96 -8.68 7.49
C PRO A 77 1.25 -8.86 6.14
N ILE A 78 2.02 -9.06 5.07
CA ILE A 78 1.48 -9.21 3.71
C ILE A 78 1.81 -10.61 3.19
N ALA A 79 0.78 -11.36 2.82
CA ALA A 79 0.89 -12.60 2.08
C ALA A 79 0.72 -12.31 0.59
N PHE A 80 1.81 -12.47 -0.17
CA PHE A 80 1.82 -12.30 -1.63
C PHE A 80 1.41 -13.58 -2.35
N GLY A 81 0.95 -13.46 -3.59
CA GLY A 81 0.50 -14.59 -4.40
C GLY A 81 -0.86 -15.17 -3.99
N VAL A 82 -1.63 -14.44 -3.17
CA VAL A 82 -2.95 -14.89 -2.69
C VAL A 82 -4.03 -14.08 -3.39
N ALA A 83 -4.65 -14.67 -4.40
CA ALA A 83 -5.85 -14.12 -5.02
C ALA A 83 -7.07 -14.51 -4.17
N VAL A 84 -7.75 -13.52 -3.58
CA VAL A 84 -9.08 -13.72 -2.99
C VAL A 84 -10.09 -13.72 -4.13
N GLU A 85 -10.80 -14.83 -4.31
CA GLU A 85 -11.79 -15.01 -5.39
C GLU A 85 -13.22 -14.77 -4.92
N GLU A 86 -13.50 -15.11 -3.66
CA GLU A 86 -14.82 -14.98 -3.03
C GLU A 86 -14.64 -14.55 -1.57
N ILE A 87 -15.67 -13.85 -1.05
CA ILE A 87 -15.83 -13.59 0.37
C ILE A 87 -17.30 -13.86 0.69
N THR A 88 -17.57 -14.75 1.65
CA THR A 88 -18.93 -15.12 2.08
C THR A 88 -19.15 -14.72 3.53
N PHE A 89 -20.38 -14.33 3.88
CA PHE A 89 -20.75 -14.02 5.26
C PHE A 89 -21.43 -15.22 5.92
N ASP A 90 -20.82 -15.75 6.98
CA ASP A 90 -21.26 -16.95 7.69
C ASP A 90 -22.01 -16.64 9.00
N GLY A 91 -22.54 -15.42 9.13
CA GLY A 91 -23.39 -14.98 10.25
C GLY A 91 -22.65 -14.21 11.33
N ASP A 92 -21.46 -14.64 11.74
CA ASP A 92 -20.61 -13.95 12.71
C ASP A 92 -19.18 -13.66 12.22
N HIS A 93 -18.77 -14.27 11.10
CA HIS A 93 -17.48 -14.04 10.45
C HIS A 93 -17.61 -14.08 8.92
N TRP A 94 -16.48 -13.78 8.26
CA TRP A 94 -16.35 -13.87 6.81
C TRP A 94 -15.40 -15.00 6.47
N THR A 95 -15.72 -15.76 5.42
CA THR A 95 -14.86 -16.80 4.82
C THR A 95 -14.45 -16.45 3.41
#